data_AF-A0A6A4GUT0-F1
#
_entry.id   AF-A0A6A4GUT0-F1
#
_cell.length_a   1.000
_cell.length_b   1.000
_cell.length_c   1.000
_cell.angle_alpha   90.00
_cell.angle_beta   90.00
_cell.angle_gamma   90.00
#
_symmetry.space_group_name_H-M   'P 1'
#
loop_
_entity.id
_entity.type
_entity.pdbx_description
1 polymer ?
#
loop_
_entity_poly.entity_id
_entity_poly.type
_entity_poly.pdbx_seq_one_letter_code
_entity_poly.pdbx_strand_id
1 'polypeptide(L)'
;MDSVVEDKGGNLLIDQWSLVMLAHALVKDTKVLILDEATEASSLIIFGIAKKKTVGASQGGLVHVVFREKGPKMTQQLFTGLQTVLNYWLFHNGFSIGIGDMIANKDTTCYITETIASHKANVTKIIEDTMHDRLKPAPGMTIRESFKSLVERELNLACDKSGQHAQKTLKEDNNMSVCVGQQSVEGQRIPFGFHHQTLPHFTKDNFSPESRGFVKNSYLRGLTPQEFFFLAMAGHEGLIGTAVKTAETGYIQWRLVKALEDVMVCYDGTVQNSLGDLIQFIFGEDEFEHNYQVDVTDPTSGFLPGVLQVGINNSSLELQKKLNEESTSLLLIYLPVDLSRIVQNATQIFHIGHRKPSDLNPIFIIDSVKALCNHLIVVHGDSLLSQEAQANTVVQLHMHLHAMFGHHQVLERFHLNKEAFEWVTGETEAKFNHKNVMLGVPQLKEIINVATNIKTSSLSVFLNPAFQFDAALAKNIQKELAYTSLQTVIATVEIWYDLDPSSTIFEEDEVFIESFFAIPDEEVKSKLHLQSLWLLHLELGHAKMLDCKLTMA
;
A
#
# COMPACT_ATOMS: atom_id res chain seq x y z
N MET A 1 28.11 -28.51 24.79
CA MET A 1 28.21 -29.90 25.26
C MET A 1 27.64 -30.74 24.15
N ASP A 2 28.53 -31.25 23.29
CA ASP A 2 28.19 -32.07 22.15
C ASP A 2 27.81 -33.46 22.64
N SER A 3 26.51 -33.78 22.63
CA SER A 3 26.04 -35.16 22.79
C SER A 3 25.59 -35.67 21.43
N VAL A 4 26.50 -36.38 20.77
CA VAL A 4 26.19 -37.30 19.67
C VAL A 4 25.22 -38.35 20.22
N VAL A 5 23.97 -38.29 19.79
CA VAL A 5 22.98 -39.33 20.11
C VAL A 5 23.21 -40.47 19.13
N GLU A 6 23.69 -41.60 19.66
CA GLU A 6 23.81 -42.86 18.94
C GLU A 6 22.47 -43.33 18.39
N ASP A 7 22.52 -43.74 17.13
CA ASP A 7 21.45 -44.27 16.31
C ASP A 7 20.99 -45.63 16.86
N LYS A 8 19.89 -45.66 17.61
CA LYS A 8 19.19 -46.90 17.97
C LYS A 8 18.03 -47.09 17.00
N GLY A 9 18.26 -47.98 16.04
CA GLY A 9 17.36 -48.34 14.94
C GLY A 9 15.94 -48.68 15.39
N GLY A 10 15.08 -47.66 15.34
CA GLY A 10 13.63 -47.81 15.24
C GLY A 10 13.22 -47.42 13.82
N ASN A 11 12.58 -48.33 13.09
CA ASN A 11 12.00 -48.10 11.77
C ASN A 11 10.89 -47.03 11.84
N LEU A 12 11.29 -45.76 11.76
CA LEU A 12 10.40 -44.66 11.40
C LEU A 12 10.32 -44.64 9.87
N LEU A 13 9.10 -44.69 9.32
CA LEU A 13 8.85 -44.52 7.88
C LEU A 13 9.51 -43.23 7.40
N ILE A 14 10.01 -43.22 6.17
CA ILE A 14 10.73 -42.09 5.53
C ILE A 14 9.98 -40.75 5.71
N ASP A 15 8.64 -40.76 5.70
CA ASP A 15 7.79 -39.58 5.97
C ASP A 15 7.94 -38.97 7.38
N GLN A 16 8.25 -39.77 8.39
CA GLN A 16 8.43 -39.30 9.77
C GLN A 16 9.81 -38.69 9.99
N TRP A 17 10.83 -39.16 9.27
CA TRP A 17 12.17 -38.54 9.27
C TRP A 17 12.15 -37.14 8.66
N SER A 18 11.37 -36.94 7.60
CA SER A 18 11.13 -35.63 6.99
C SER A 18 10.48 -34.63 7.98
N LEU A 19 9.55 -35.11 8.81
CA LEU A 19 8.89 -34.30 9.85
C LEU A 19 9.80 -33.96 11.04
N VAL A 20 10.71 -34.87 11.41
CA VAL A 20 11.71 -34.63 12.47
C VAL A 20 12.80 -33.64 12.02
N MET A 21 13.22 -33.68 10.75
CA MET A 21 14.14 -32.68 10.18
C MET A 21 13.48 -31.30 10.03
N LEU A 22 12.19 -31.24 9.71
CA LEU A 22 11.36 -30.03 9.70
C LEU A 22 11.37 -29.31 11.07
N ALA A 23 11.37 -30.08 12.16
CA ALA A 23 11.46 -29.53 13.51
C ALA A 23 12.86 -28.95 13.84
N HIS A 24 13.92 -29.51 13.25
CA HIS A 24 15.30 -29.03 13.45
C HIS A 24 15.64 -27.78 12.63
N ALA A 25 15.01 -27.59 11.46
CA ALA A 25 15.25 -26.45 10.57
C ALA A 25 14.66 -25.10 11.08
N LEU A 26 13.86 -25.11 12.15
CA LEU A 26 13.17 -23.94 12.70
C LEU A 26 14.08 -22.89 13.40
N VAL A 27 15.41 -23.08 13.41
CA VAL A 27 16.29 -22.35 14.35
C VAL A 27 17.20 -21.27 13.73
N LYS A 28 17.33 -21.12 12.39
CA LYS A 28 18.24 -20.07 11.82
C LYS A 28 17.73 -19.31 10.59
N ASP A 29 17.71 -17.98 10.73
CA ASP A 29 17.12 -17.00 9.80
C ASP A 29 17.70 -17.03 8.40
N THR A 30 16.92 -17.55 7.45
CA THR A 30 17.01 -17.25 6.00
C THR A 30 15.72 -17.66 5.29
N LYS A 31 15.50 -17.17 4.06
CA LYS A 31 14.33 -17.48 3.21
C LYS A 31 14.23 -18.99 2.98
N VAL A 32 13.00 -19.52 2.97
CA VAL A 32 12.77 -20.94 2.68
C VAL A 32 12.77 -21.18 1.18
N LEU A 33 13.74 -21.92 0.66
CA LEU A 33 13.61 -22.58 -0.65
C LEU A 33 13.20 -24.03 -0.41
N ILE A 34 12.06 -24.40 -0.98
CA ILE A 34 11.64 -25.78 -1.17
C ILE A 34 12.19 -26.16 -2.54
N LEU A 35 13.26 -26.93 -2.58
CA LEU A 35 13.77 -27.56 -3.79
C LEU A 35 13.68 -29.06 -3.55
N ASP A 36 12.94 -29.75 -4.41
CA ASP A 36 12.90 -31.22 -4.48
C ASP A 36 14.16 -31.63 -5.28
N GLU A 37 15.31 -31.75 -4.61
CA GLU A 37 16.55 -32.16 -5.29
C GLU A 37 16.59 -33.69 -5.51
N ALA A 38 16.52 -34.06 -6.78
CA ALA A 38 17.26 -35.11 -7.50
C ALA A 38 17.27 -36.58 -7.02
N THR A 39 16.68 -36.93 -5.88
CA THR A 39 16.52 -38.34 -5.47
C THR A 39 15.08 -38.56 -5.02
N GLU A 40 14.30 -39.24 -5.85
CA GLU A 40 12.97 -39.80 -5.56
C GLU A 40 12.16 -39.09 -4.45
N ALA A 41 11.32 -38.13 -4.87
CA ALA A 41 10.10 -37.72 -4.16
C ALA A 41 10.25 -37.25 -2.70
N SER A 42 10.99 -36.16 -2.45
CA SER A 42 10.91 -35.53 -1.12
C SER A 42 10.99 -34.01 -1.20
N SER A 43 9.82 -33.38 -1.05
CA SER A 43 9.67 -31.95 -0.84
C SER A 43 10.27 -31.56 0.51
N LEU A 44 11.60 -31.44 0.55
CA LEU A 44 12.40 -31.13 1.72
C LEU A 44 12.61 -29.62 1.83
N ILE A 45 12.61 -29.13 3.07
CA ILE A 45 13.07 -27.78 3.37
C ILE A 45 14.59 -27.82 3.39
N ILE A 46 15.24 -27.19 2.41
CA ILE A 46 16.71 -27.20 2.32
C ILE A 46 17.31 -26.18 3.28
N PHE A 47 16.75 -24.98 3.35
CA PHE A 47 17.23 -23.93 4.24
C PHE A 47 16.11 -22.97 4.64
N GLY A 48 16.30 -22.28 5.76
CA GLY A 48 15.44 -21.18 6.22
C GLY A 48 14.44 -21.54 7.31
N ILE A 49 13.95 -20.50 8.02
CA ILE A 49 12.94 -20.66 9.08
C ILE A 49 11.55 -20.52 8.49
N ALA A 50 10.68 -21.48 8.81
CA ALA A 50 9.26 -21.36 8.56
C ALA A 50 8.63 -20.29 9.48
N LYS A 51 8.41 -19.08 8.95
CA LYS A 51 7.69 -17.98 9.63
C LYS A 51 6.25 -17.85 9.11
N LYS A 52 5.47 -16.92 9.67
CA LYS A 52 4.10 -16.59 9.21
C LYS A 52 4.01 -16.31 7.70
N LYS A 53 5.06 -15.77 7.09
CA LYS A 53 5.12 -15.54 5.63
C LYS A 53 5.15 -16.83 4.80
N THR A 54 5.61 -17.94 5.38
CA THR A 54 5.74 -19.23 4.70
C THR A 54 4.54 -20.12 5.01
N VAL A 55 4.16 -20.27 6.28
CA VAL A 55 3.10 -21.20 6.72
C VAL A 55 1.74 -20.55 7.00
N GLY A 56 1.68 -19.21 7.02
CA GLY A 56 0.44 -18.47 7.28
C GLY A 56 -0.42 -18.27 6.03
N ALA A 57 -1.46 -17.45 6.18
CA ALA A 57 -2.35 -17.02 5.10
C ALA A 57 -1.71 -15.96 4.19
N SER A 58 -0.50 -16.23 3.71
CA SER A 58 0.22 -15.39 2.76
C SER A 58 -0.04 -15.84 1.32
N GLN A 59 -0.14 -14.88 0.40
CA GLN A 59 -0.15 -15.19 -1.02
C GLN A 59 1.19 -15.82 -1.41
N GLY A 60 1.12 -16.94 -2.14
CA GLY A 60 2.30 -17.73 -2.50
C GLY A 60 2.96 -18.49 -1.33
N GLY A 61 2.34 -18.52 -0.14
CA GLY A 61 2.81 -19.34 0.97
C GLY A 61 2.61 -20.84 0.75
N LEU A 62 3.23 -21.68 1.59
CA LEU A 62 3.20 -23.15 1.50
C LEU A 62 1.78 -23.70 1.44
N VAL A 63 0.86 -23.19 2.28
CA VAL A 63 -0.53 -23.66 2.31
C VAL A 63 -1.25 -23.34 1.00
N HIS A 64 -1.06 -22.12 0.48
CA HIS A 64 -1.64 -21.68 -0.80
C HIS A 64 -1.10 -22.52 -1.96
N VAL A 65 0.20 -22.78 -1.93
CA VAL A 65 0.95 -23.61 -2.87
C VAL A 65 0.40 -25.05 -2.91
N VAL A 66 0.31 -25.71 -1.76
CA VAL A 66 -0.13 -27.10 -1.65
C VAL A 66 -1.60 -27.22 -2.03
N PHE A 67 -2.44 -26.25 -1.63
CA PHE A 67 -3.85 -26.23 -2.02
C PHE A 67 -4.04 -26.12 -3.54
N ARG A 68 -3.21 -25.33 -4.22
CA ARG A 68 -3.28 -25.18 -5.68
C ARG A 68 -2.77 -26.41 -6.45
N GLU A 69 -1.81 -27.15 -5.91
CA GLU A 69 -1.15 -28.25 -6.64
C GLU A 69 -1.62 -29.65 -6.26
N LYS A 70 -1.81 -29.89 -4.96
CA LYS A 70 -2.19 -31.21 -4.43
C LYS A 70 -3.66 -31.26 -4.01
N GLY A 71 -4.35 -30.13 -4.05
CA GLY A 71 -5.77 -30.02 -3.75
C GLY A 71 -6.11 -30.02 -2.25
N PRO A 72 -7.40 -29.92 -1.91
CA PRO A 72 -7.85 -29.64 -0.55
C PRO A 72 -7.58 -30.78 0.44
N LYS A 73 -7.69 -32.04 0.00
CA LYS A 73 -7.49 -33.22 0.87
C LYS A 73 -6.05 -33.31 1.39
N MET A 74 -5.08 -33.06 0.51
CA MET A 74 -3.67 -33.09 0.90
C MET A 74 -3.32 -31.91 1.80
N THR A 75 -3.90 -30.73 1.55
CA THR A 75 -3.73 -29.57 2.43
C THR A 75 -4.28 -29.83 3.84
N GLN A 76 -5.41 -30.55 3.96
CA GLN A 76 -5.94 -30.96 5.27
C GLN A 76 -4.99 -31.91 6.01
N GLN A 77 -4.43 -32.89 5.29
CA GLN A 77 -3.43 -33.80 5.85
C GLN A 77 -2.16 -33.04 6.29
N LEU A 78 -1.71 -32.07 5.50
CA LEU A 78 -0.60 -31.19 5.84
C LEU A 78 -0.85 -30.44 7.15
N PHE A 79 -2.03 -29.81 7.32
CA PHE A 79 -2.38 -29.14 8.57
C PHE A 79 -2.36 -30.08 9.76
N THR A 80 -2.95 -31.27 9.59
CA THR A 80 -3.02 -32.28 10.65
C THR A 80 -1.62 -32.77 11.03
N GLY A 81 -0.77 -33.08 10.04
CA GLY A 81 0.60 -33.54 10.25
C GLY A 81 1.48 -32.49 10.91
N LEU A 82 1.48 -31.26 10.38
CA LEU A 82 2.24 -30.14 10.95
C LEU A 82 1.82 -29.84 12.39
N GLN A 83 0.51 -29.73 12.66
CA GLN A 83 0.03 -29.47 14.01
C GLN A 83 0.38 -30.60 14.98
N THR A 84 0.23 -31.86 14.56
CA THR A 84 0.54 -33.00 15.43
C THR A 84 2.02 -33.03 15.80
N VAL A 85 2.92 -32.88 14.83
CA VAL A 85 4.36 -32.92 15.09
C VAL A 85 4.85 -31.69 15.83
N LEU A 86 4.39 -30.49 15.47
CA LEU A 86 4.77 -29.26 16.16
C LEU A 86 4.23 -29.24 17.59
N ASN A 87 2.98 -29.66 17.82
CA ASN A 87 2.43 -29.72 19.17
C ASN A 87 3.15 -30.78 20.02
N TYR A 88 3.51 -31.92 19.44
CA TYR A 88 4.30 -32.95 20.13
C TYR A 88 5.70 -32.43 20.49
N TRP A 89 6.38 -31.77 19.56
CA TRP A 89 7.67 -31.13 19.81
C TRP A 89 7.57 -30.02 20.86
N LEU A 90 6.55 -29.16 20.76
CA LEU A 90 6.30 -28.06 21.69
C LEU A 90 5.97 -28.59 23.09
N PHE A 91 5.28 -29.72 23.19
CA PHE A 91 4.99 -30.38 24.46
C PHE A 91 6.27 -30.83 25.18
N HIS A 92 7.26 -31.34 24.45
CA HIS A 92 8.53 -31.79 25.02
C HIS A 92 9.54 -30.66 25.27
N ASN A 93 9.62 -29.67 24.38
CA ASN A 93 10.51 -28.52 24.57
C ASN A 93 9.98 -27.53 25.60
N GLY A 94 8.66 -27.32 25.63
CA GLY A 94 8.03 -26.24 26.37
C GLY A 94 8.34 -24.87 25.76
N PHE A 95 7.39 -23.96 25.85
CA PHE A 95 7.59 -22.55 25.53
C PHE A 95 6.89 -21.71 26.58
N SER A 96 7.60 -20.73 27.13
CA SER A 96 7.07 -19.85 28.17
C SER A 96 7.62 -18.45 27.95
N ILE A 97 6.81 -17.45 28.28
CA ILE A 97 7.22 -16.05 28.37
C ILE A 97 7.05 -15.59 29.81
N GLY A 98 8.10 -14.98 30.36
CA GLY A 98 8.11 -14.47 31.72
C GLY A 98 8.35 -12.98 31.79
N ILE A 99 8.28 -12.43 33.01
CA ILE A 99 8.65 -11.03 33.24
C ILE A 99 10.13 -10.76 32.90
N GLY A 100 11.00 -11.77 33.03
CA GLY A 100 12.42 -11.69 32.69
C GLY A 100 12.67 -11.38 31.22
N ASP A 101 11.79 -11.83 30.32
CA ASP A 101 11.88 -11.57 28.89
C ASP A 101 11.53 -10.11 28.53
N MET A 102 10.87 -9.40 29.46
CA MET A 102 10.50 -7.99 29.33
C MET A 102 11.56 -7.03 29.89
N ILE A 103 12.54 -7.53 30.66
CA ILE A 103 13.55 -6.69 31.29
C ILE A 103 14.67 -6.42 30.28
N ALA A 104 14.82 -5.15 29.89
CA ALA A 104 15.90 -4.72 29.03
C ALA A 104 17.22 -4.55 29.81
N ASN A 105 18.34 -4.67 29.11
CA ASN A 105 19.67 -4.39 29.68
C ASN A 105 19.75 -2.96 30.24
N LYS A 106 20.67 -2.73 31.19
CA LYS A 106 20.86 -1.40 31.77
C LYS A 106 21.32 -0.38 30.72
N ASP A 107 22.20 -0.79 29.81
CA ASP A 107 22.72 0.06 28.75
C ASP A 107 21.62 0.49 27.77
N THR A 108 20.73 -0.43 27.39
CA THR A 108 19.59 -0.11 26.54
C THR A 108 18.64 0.83 27.25
N THR A 109 18.33 0.57 28.53
CA THR A 109 17.45 1.42 29.33
C THR A 109 18.02 2.84 29.46
N CYS A 110 19.33 2.98 29.67
CA CYS A 110 20.02 4.28 29.71
C CYS A 110 19.84 5.03 28.39
N TYR A 111 20.17 4.37 27.27
CA TYR A 111 20.00 4.93 25.93
C TYR A 111 18.56 5.39 25.64
N ILE A 112 17.58 4.58 26.05
CA ILE A 112 16.15 4.90 25.90
C ILE A 112 15.81 6.17 26.70
N THR A 113 16.22 6.23 27.97
CA THR A 113 15.93 7.40 28.81
C THR A 113 16.58 8.68 28.29
N GLU A 114 17.82 8.59 27.78
CA GLU A 114 18.54 9.71 27.16
C GLU A 114 17.86 10.16 25.87
N THR A 115 17.44 9.21 25.02
CA THR A 115 16.72 9.50 23.76
C THR A 115 15.40 10.21 24.03
N ILE A 116 14.61 9.73 24.99
CA ILE A 116 13.35 10.37 25.39
C ILE A 116 13.61 11.76 25.98
N ALA A 117 14.64 11.93 26.81
CA ALA A 117 15.00 13.22 27.39
C ALA A 117 15.42 14.23 26.30
N SER A 118 16.22 13.80 25.33
CA SER A 118 16.64 14.64 24.19
C SER A 118 15.45 15.11 23.36
N HIS A 119 14.51 14.22 23.03
CA HIS A 119 13.32 14.60 22.26
C HIS A 119 12.37 15.48 23.07
N LYS A 120 12.23 15.26 24.38
CA LYS A 120 11.49 16.19 25.26
C LYS A 120 12.09 17.59 25.27
N ALA A 121 13.42 17.70 25.30
CA ALA A 121 14.11 19.00 25.22
C ALA A 121 13.92 19.69 23.86
N ASN A 122 13.78 18.93 22.77
CA ASN A 122 13.42 19.50 21.48
C ASN A 122 11.99 20.03 21.46
N VAL A 123 11.05 19.33 22.09
CA VAL A 123 9.66 19.81 22.22
C VAL A 123 9.59 21.09 23.05
N THR A 124 10.38 21.22 24.13
CA THR A 124 10.42 22.47 24.90
C THR A 124 10.96 23.64 24.07
N LYS A 125 11.98 23.41 23.22
CA LYS A 125 12.45 24.43 22.26
C LYS A 125 11.35 24.85 21.28
N ILE A 126 10.59 23.89 20.73
CA ILE A 126 9.46 24.19 19.82
C ILE A 126 8.39 25.01 20.55
N ILE A 127 8.12 24.71 21.82
CA ILE A 127 7.18 25.50 22.65
C ILE A 127 7.72 26.92 22.85
N GLU A 128 9.00 27.07 23.19
CA GLU A 128 9.64 28.38 23.35
C GLU A 128 9.62 29.19 22.04
N ASP A 129 9.95 28.57 20.91
CA ASP A 129 9.92 29.23 19.60
C ASP A 129 8.49 29.66 19.22
N THR A 130 7.48 28.90 19.65
CA THR A 130 6.07 29.26 19.44
C THR A 130 5.65 30.41 20.35
N MET A 131 6.13 30.45 21.60
CA MET A 131 5.83 31.55 22.53
C MET A 131 6.47 32.88 22.13
N HIS A 132 7.60 32.83 21.41
CA HIS A 132 8.28 34.02 20.88
C HIS A 132 7.90 34.33 19.41
N ASP A 133 6.80 33.75 18.90
CA ASP A 133 6.29 33.93 17.52
C ASP A 133 7.34 33.69 16.41
N ARG A 134 8.31 32.80 16.65
CA ARG A 134 9.34 32.42 15.67
C ARG A 134 8.88 31.30 14.75
N LEU A 135 7.86 30.54 15.14
CA LEU A 135 7.34 29.42 14.37
C LEU A 135 6.49 29.90 13.19
N LYS A 136 6.91 29.56 11.97
CA LYS A 136 6.13 29.81 10.76
C LYS A 136 5.12 28.67 10.51
N PRO A 137 3.87 28.99 10.10
CA PRO A 137 2.89 27.97 9.77
C PRO A 137 3.33 27.16 8.54
N ALA A 138 3.03 25.87 8.56
CA ALA A 138 3.15 24.99 7.40
C ALA A 138 2.06 25.34 6.36
N PRO A 139 2.29 25.10 5.06
CA PRO A 139 1.33 25.49 4.02
C PRO A 139 -0.03 24.81 4.23
N GLY A 140 -1.09 25.61 4.26
CA GLY A 140 -2.47 25.14 4.47
C GLY A 140 -2.81 24.75 5.92
N MET A 141 -1.91 24.98 6.88
CA MET A 141 -2.16 24.71 8.30
C MET A 141 -2.15 26.01 9.11
N THR A 142 -2.97 26.05 10.16
CA THR A 142 -2.85 27.12 11.15
C THR A 142 -1.53 26.98 11.94
N ILE A 143 -1.09 28.05 12.61
CA ILE A 143 0.10 28.01 13.47
C ILE A 143 -0.06 26.95 14.57
N ARG A 144 -1.26 26.83 15.15
CA ARG A 144 -1.57 25.84 16.19
C ARG A 144 -1.52 24.40 15.67
N GLU A 145 -2.04 24.15 14.46
CA GLU A 145 -1.97 22.82 13.84
C GLU A 145 -0.56 22.46 13.43
N SER A 146 0.18 23.42 12.86
CA SER A 146 1.59 23.26 12.53
C SER A 146 2.41 22.90 13.76
N PHE A 147 2.20 23.63 14.87
CA PHE A 147 2.80 23.32 16.17
C PHE A 147 2.44 21.91 16.65
N LYS A 148 1.15 21.54 16.66
CA LYS A 148 0.69 20.21 17.08
C LYS A 148 1.35 19.10 16.26
N SER A 149 1.35 19.23 14.93
CA SER A 149 1.92 18.27 13.99
C SER A 149 3.43 18.08 14.21
N LEU A 150 4.18 19.18 14.39
CA LEU A 150 5.61 19.12 14.67
C LEU A 150 5.91 18.41 16.00
N VAL A 151 5.16 18.73 17.06
CA VAL A 151 5.35 18.10 18.38
C VAL A 151 4.99 16.62 18.34
N GLU A 152 3.88 16.25 17.70
CA GLU A 152 3.46 14.85 17.57
C GLU A 152 4.48 14.04 16.78
N ARG A 153 4.99 14.58 15.68
CA ARG A 153 6.07 13.96 14.90
C ARG A 153 7.31 13.70 15.75
N GLU A 154 7.77 14.68 16.53
CA GLU A 154 8.95 14.52 17.39
C GLU A 154 8.75 13.44 18.48
N LEU A 155 7.55 13.36 19.07
CA LEU A 155 7.24 12.36 20.10
C LEU A 155 7.11 10.94 19.51
N ASN A 156 6.53 10.82 18.31
CA ASN A 156 6.45 9.53 17.61
C ASN A 156 7.84 9.05 17.20
N LEU A 157 8.70 9.95 16.68
CA LEU A 157 10.09 9.63 16.37
C LEU A 157 10.88 9.16 17.61
N ALA A 158 10.62 9.74 18.78
CA ALA A 158 11.23 9.30 20.03
C ALA A 158 10.83 7.85 20.38
N CYS A 159 9.55 7.51 20.21
CA CYS A 159 9.02 6.17 20.46
C CYS A 159 9.61 5.16 19.46
N ASP A 160 9.63 5.49 18.17
CA ASP A 160 10.12 4.62 17.11
C ASP A 160 11.62 4.33 17.25
N LYS A 161 12.45 5.34 17.52
CA LYS A 161 13.89 5.15 17.74
C LYS A 161 14.15 4.29 18.97
N SER A 162 13.43 4.55 20.06
CA SER A 162 13.55 3.77 21.30
C SER A 162 13.13 2.31 21.07
N GLY A 163 12.04 2.09 20.34
CA GLY A 163 11.52 0.77 19.97
C GLY A 163 12.46 0.00 19.05
N GLN A 164 13.00 0.63 18.00
CA GLN A 164 13.96 -0.01 17.10
C GLN A 164 15.26 -0.40 17.81
N HIS A 165 15.77 0.45 18.69
CA HIS A 165 16.95 0.14 19.47
C HIS A 165 16.71 -1.03 20.44
N ALA A 166 15.52 -1.07 21.05
CA ALA A 166 15.11 -2.17 21.90
C ALA A 166 14.98 -3.48 21.10
N GLN A 167 14.33 -3.46 19.93
CA GLN A 167 14.15 -4.64 19.10
C GLN A 167 15.46 -5.22 18.59
N LYS A 168 16.47 -4.39 18.30
CA LYS A 168 17.80 -4.85 17.91
C LYS A 168 18.57 -5.53 19.04
N THR A 169 18.28 -5.16 20.29
CA THR A 169 19.05 -5.63 21.45
C THR A 169 18.35 -6.74 22.21
N LEU A 170 17.03 -6.76 22.21
CA LEU A 170 16.22 -7.85 22.74
C LEU A 170 16.20 -9.01 21.73
N LYS A 171 15.92 -10.22 22.23
CA LYS A 171 15.70 -11.39 21.36
C LYS A 171 14.53 -11.11 20.41
N GLU A 172 14.61 -11.63 19.18
CA GLU A 172 13.61 -11.42 18.12
C GLU A 172 12.17 -11.80 18.52
N ASP A 173 12.02 -12.68 19.52
CA ASP A 173 10.74 -13.14 20.03
C ASP A 173 10.05 -12.14 20.99
N ASN A 174 10.77 -11.13 21.49
CA ASN A 174 10.29 -10.21 22.52
C ASN A 174 9.83 -8.88 21.92
N ASN A 175 8.58 -8.83 21.46
CA ASN A 175 7.93 -7.62 20.98
C ASN A 175 7.35 -6.76 22.13
N MET A 176 8.20 -6.34 23.08
CA MET A 176 7.75 -5.50 24.19
C MET A 176 7.96 -4.01 23.92
N SER A 177 6.90 -3.25 24.17
CA SER A 177 6.92 -1.79 24.11
C SER A 177 7.71 -1.21 25.28
N VAL A 178 8.82 -0.56 24.93
CA VAL A 178 9.74 0.11 25.86
C VAL A 178 9.17 1.42 26.41
N CYS A 179 8.29 2.07 25.67
CA CYS A 179 7.52 3.22 26.11
C CYS A 179 6.15 3.17 25.44
N VAL A 180 5.09 3.44 26.20
CA VAL A 180 3.71 3.38 25.66
C VAL A 180 3.47 4.48 24.62
N GLY A 181 4.19 5.61 24.72
CA GLY A 181 4.19 6.66 23.70
C GLY A 181 3.06 7.67 23.86
N GLN A 182 2.83 8.46 22.81
CA GLN A 182 1.81 9.50 22.80
C GLN A 182 0.41 8.90 22.69
N GLN A 183 -0.48 9.26 23.62
CA GLN A 183 -1.90 8.92 23.53
C GLN A 183 -2.67 10.00 22.76
N SER A 184 -3.47 9.58 21.80
CA SER A 184 -4.33 10.45 21.01
C SER A 184 -5.80 10.15 21.30
N VAL A 185 -6.62 11.20 21.20
CA VAL A 185 -8.08 11.12 21.23
C VAL A 185 -8.60 11.84 19.99
N GLU A 186 -9.47 11.20 19.21
CA GLU A 186 -10.00 11.73 17.94
C GLU A 186 -8.91 12.17 16.94
N GLY A 187 -7.78 11.45 16.93
CA GLY A 187 -6.64 11.77 16.05
C GLY A 187 -5.87 13.03 16.43
N GLN A 188 -6.15 13.63 17.60
CA GLN A 188 -5.36 14.72 18.16
C GLN A 188 -4.74 14.32 19.51
N ARG A 189 -3.71 15.03 19.95
CA ARG A 189 -3.23 14.93 21.34
C ARG A 189 -4.36 15.33 22.30
N ILE A 190 -4.34 14.78 23.51
CA ILE A 190 -5.41 14.92 24.50
C ILE A 190 -5.88 16.38 24.62
N PRO A 191 -7.17 16.67 24.35
CA PRO A 191 -7.70 18.02 24.37
C PRO A 191 -7.76 18.59 25.79
N PHE A 192 -7.90 19.91 25.89
CA PHE A 192 -8.14 20.55 27.19
C PHE A 192 -9.60 20.32 27.59
N GLY A 193 -9.84 19.38 28.50
CA GLY A 193 -11.17 19.11 29.05
C GLY A 193 -11.60 20.10 30.14
N PHE A 194 -10.64 20.72 30.82
CA PHE A 194 -10.87 21.78 31.80
C PHE A 194 -10.45 23.15 31.21
N HIS A 195 -10.78 24.22 31.93
CA HIS A 195 -10.47 25.59 31.52
C HIS A 195 -8.95 25.79 31.29
N HIS A 196 -8.53 25.77 30.01
CA HIS A 196 -7.12 25.83 29.58
C HIS A 196 -6.20 24.74 30.19
N GLN A 197 -6.76 23.57 30.56
CA GLN A 197 -6.01 22.49 31.20
C GLN A 197 -6.54 21.11 30.81
N THR A 198 -5.68 20.09 30.83
CA THR A 198 -6.08 18.68 30.63
C THR A 198 -6.57 18.03 31.91
N LEU A 199 -5.88 18.26 33.03
CA LEU A 199 -6.24 17.80 34.38
C LEU A 199 -6.02 18.94 35.39
N PRO A 200 -6.76 18.96 36.52
CA PRO A 200 -6.58 19.98 37.57
C PRO A 200 -5.19 20.01 38.22
N HIS A 201 -4.39 18.95 38.02
CA HIS A 201 -3.02 18.85 38.51
C HIS A 201 -2.01 19.64 37.67
N PHE A 202 -2.38 20.05 36.46
CA PHE A 202 -1.51 20.81 35.57
C PHE A 202 -1.79 22.32 35.65
N THR A 203 -0.77 23.11 35.35
CA THR A 203 -0.92 24.57 35.21
C THR A 203 -1.71 24.91 33.93
N LYS A 204 -2.33 26.10 33.92
CA LYS A 204 -3.04 26.60 32.73
C LYS A 204 -2.08 26.74 31.54
N ASP A 205 -2.59 26.45 30.35
CA ASP A 205 -1.89 26.58 29.06
C ASP A 205 -0.57 25.80 28.97
N ASN A 206 -0.51 24.66 29.67
CA ASN A 206 0.64 23.78 29.62
C ASN A 206 0.59 22.84 28.39
N PHE A 207 1.44 23.11 27.40
CA PHE A 207 1.58 22.31 26.16
C PHE A 207 2.68 21.23 26.22
N SER A 208 3.25 20.98 27.39
CA SER A 208 4.29 19.96 27.57
C SER A 208 3.84 18.56 27.14
N PRO A 209 4.78 17.66 26.82
CA PRO A 209 4.48 16.27 26.53
C PRO A 209 3.60 15.59 27.60
N GLU A 210 3.93 15.80 28.87
CA GLU A 210 3.29 15.13 30.02
C GLU A 210 1.85 15.62 30.25
N SER A 211 1.61 16.93 30.11
CA SER A 211 0.26 17.53 30.21
C SER A 211 -0.69 16.99 29.14
N ARG A 212 -0.16 16.67 27.96
CA ARG A 212 -0.92 16.34 26.74
C ARG A 212 -0.87 14.85 26.37
N GLY A 213 -0.66 13.96 27.35
CA GLY A 213 -0.85 12.52 27.15
C GLY A 213 0.36 11.73 26.63
N PHE A 214 1.58 12.27 26.74
CA PHE A 214 2.78 11.49 26.44
C PHE A 214 3.15 10.60 27.64
N VAL A 215 3.11 9.28 27.45
CA VAL A 215 3.46 8.29 28.46
C VAL A 215 4.92 7.88 28.29
N LYS A 216 5.77 8.28 29.24
CA LYS A 216 7.21 8.00 29.19
C LYS A 216 7.56 6.62 29.74
N ASN A 217 6.74 6.11 30.66
CA ASN A 217 7.01 4.86 31.36
C ASN A 217 6.57 3.65 30.53
N SER A 218 7.19 2.50 30.81
CA SER A 218 6.77 1.19 30.31
C SER A 218 5.78 0.54 31.27
N TYR A 219 5.02 -0.45 30.80
CA TYR A 219 4.14 -1.25 31.66
C TYR A 219 4.92 -1.97 32.77
N LEU A 220 6.18 -2.34 32.52
CA LEU A 220 7.06 -2.96 33.52
C LEU A 220 7.38 -2.01 34.67
N ARG A 221 7.66 -0.73 34.36
CA ARG A 221 7.96 0.29 35.37
C ARG A 221 6.71 0.76 36.11
N GLY A 222 5.55 0.63 35.48
CA GLY A 222 4.28 1.17 35.97
C GLY A 222 4.06 2.60 35.51
N LEU A 223 2.78 2.96 35.42
CA LEU A 223 2.31 4.25 34.92
C LEU A 223 2.08 5.20 36.10
N THR A 224 2.31 6.50 35.91
CA THR A 224 1.83 7.49 36.89
C THR A 224 0.30 7.61 36.82
N PRO A 225 -0.38 8.13 37.87
CA PRO A 225 -1.83 8.30 37.83
C PRO A 225 -2.32 9.16 36.65
N GLN A 226 -1.57 10.20 36.26
CA GLN A 226 -1.92 11.02 35.10
C GLN A 226 -1.78 10.22 33.79
N GLU A 227 -0.66 9.49 33.62
CA GLU A 227 -0.43 8.63 32.45
C GLU A 227 -1.48 7.53 32.34
N PHE A 228 -1.86 6.91 33.47
CA PHE A 228 -2.89 5.89 33.51
C PHE A 228 -4.25 6.43 33.07
N PHE A 229 -4.64 7.62 33.54
CA PHE A 229 -5.91 8.24 33.13
C PHE A 229 -5.93 8.58 31.64
N PHE A 230 -4.82 9.12 31.11
CA PHE A 230 -4.66 9.40 29.69
C PHE A 230 -4.72 8.14 28.81
N LEU A 231 -4.08 7.05 29.26
CA LEU A 231 -4.16 5.75 28.61
C LEU A 231 -5.59 5.18 28.66
N ALA A 232 -6.28 5.30 29.79
CA ALA A 232 -7.66 4.83 29.93
C ALA A 232 -8.62 5.58 29.01
N MET A 233 -8.45 6.90 28.83
CA MET A 233 -9.24 7.68 27.88
C MET A 233 -9.05 7.23 26.43
N ALA A 234 -7.80 7.07 25.98
CA ALA A 234 -7.51 6.58 24.63
C ALA A 234 -8.01 5.13 24.42
N GLY A 235 -7.83 4.26 25.42
CA GLY A 235 -8.36 2.90 25.40
C GLY A 235 -9.89 2.85 25.31
N HIS A 236 -10.59 3.76 25.99
CA HIS A 236 -12.04 3.86 25.94
C HIS A 236 -12.55 4.26 24.55
N GLU A 237 -11.89 5.20 23.86
CA GLU A 237 -12.21 5.52 22.46
C GLU A 237 -12.03 4.30 21.55
N GLY A 238 -10.95 3.52 21.73
CA GLY A 238 -10.73 2.28 20.99
C GLY A 238 -11.84 1.24 21.19
N LEU A 239 -12.38 1.13 22.42
CA LEU A 239 -13.50 0.24 22.74
C LEU A 239 -14.80 0.73 22.08
N ILE A 240 -15.10 2.03 22.15
CA ILE A 240 -16.25 2.63 21.46
C ILE A 240 -16.12 2.42 19.95
N GLY A 241 -14.95 2.68 19.39
CA GLY A 241 -14.67 2.53 17.97
C GLY A 241 -14.90 1.11 17.48
N THR A 242 -14.50 0.10 18.27
CA THR A 242 -14.78 -1.31 17.97
C THR A 242 -16.29 -1.60 17.96
N ALA A 243 -17.01 -1.16 19.00
CA ALA A 243 -18.46 -1.39 19.10
C ALA A 243 -19.25 -0.75 17.94
N VAL A 244 -18.91 0.50 17.58
CA VAL A 244 -19.52 1.20 16.44
C VAL A 244 -19.18 0.50 15.13
N LYS A 245 -17.88 0.18 14.90
CA LYS A 245 -17.44 -0.51 13.66
C LYS A 245 -18.17 -1.82 13.47
N THR A 246 -18.32 -2.66 14.51
CA THR A 246 -19.01 -3.94 14.40
C THR A 246 -20.46 -3.79 13.92
N ALA A 247 -21.20 -2.84 14.49
CA ALA A 247 -22.58 -2.58 14.07
C ALA A 247 -22.66 -2.07 12.62
N GLU A 248 -21.77 -1.14 12.23
CA GLU A 248 -21.75 -0.58 10.88
C GLU A 248 -21.30 -1.59 9.83
N THR A 249 -20.22 -2.33 10.06
CA THR A 249 -19.69 -3.32 9.11
C THR A 249 -20.68 -4.44 8.86
N GLY A 250 -21.39 -4.90 9.90
CA GLY A 250 -22.43 -5.92 9.76
C GLY A 250 -23.60 -5.44 8.91
N TYR A 251 -24.04 -4.19 9.10
CA TYR A 251 -25.10 -3.59 8.30
C TYR A 251 -24.67 -3.39 6.83
N ILE A 252 -23.44 -2.93 6.60
CA ILE A 252 -22.88 -2.77 5.24
C ILE A 252 -22.81 -4.13 4.53
N GLN A 253 -22.31 -5.17 5.21
CA GLN A 253 -22.27 -6.53 4.67
C GLN A 253 -23.68 -7.03 4.31
N TRP A 254 -24.66 -6.88 5.21
CA TRP A 254 -26.04 -7.29 4.95
C TRP A 254 -26.64 -6.57 3.72
N ARG A 255 -26.40 -5.27 3.59
CA ARG A 255 -26.87 -4.49 2.42
C ARG A 255 -26.23 -4.94 1.12
N LEU A 256 -24.93 -5.20 1.12
CA LEU A 256 -24.23 -5.70 -0.06
C LEU A 256 -24.76 -7.07 -0.48
N VAL A 257 -24.94 -7.99 0.48
CA VAL A 257 -25.54 -9.30 0.22
C VAL A 257 -26.93 -9.11 -0.37
N LYS A 258 -27.78 -8.25 0.21
CA LYS A 258 -29.14 -8.04 -0.28
C LYS A 258 -29.21 -7.36 -1.65
N ALA A 259 -28.24 -6.53 -2.00
CA ALA A 259 -28.19 -5.88 -3.30
C ALA A 259 -27.64 -6.79 -4.41
N LEU A 260 -26.88 -7.83 -4.05
CA LEU A 260 -26.21 -8.73 -5.00
C LEU A 260 -26.72 -10.19 -4.90
N GLU A 261 -27.76 -10.48 -4.12
CA GLU A 261 -28.23 -11.86 -3.90
C GLU A 261 -28.90 -12.47 -5.13
N ASP A 262 -29.36 -11.64 -6.05
CA ASP A 262 -30.03 -12.06 -7.27
C ASP A 262 -29.10 -12.11 -8.49
N VAL A 263 -27.85 -11.67 -8.32
CA VAL A 263 -26.84 -11.67 -9.38
C VAL A 263 -26.18 -13.03 -9.47
N MET A 264 -26.27 -13.68 -10.63
CA MET A 264 -25.65 -14.98 -10.88
C MET A 264 -25.00 -15.06 -12.25
N VAL A 265 -24.00 -15.95 -12.38
CA VAL A 265 -23.40 -16.32 -13.67
C VAL A 265 -24.33 -17.33 -14.34
N CYS A 266 -24.82 -16.99 -15.52
CA CYS A 266 -25.64 -17.85 -16.36
C CYS A 266 -24.77 -18.82 -17.16
N TYR A 267 -25.39 -19.88 -17.71
CA TYR A 267 -24.68 -20.89 -18.50
C TYR A 267 -24.03 -20.34 -19.78
N ASP A 268 -24.45 -19.16 -20.22
CA ASP A 268 -23.87 -18.42 -21.35
C ASP A 268 -22.60 -17.62 -20.95
N GLY A 269 -22.17 -17.67 -19.69
CA GLY A 269 -21.02 -16.94 -19.16
C GLY A 269 -21.32 -15.48 -18.78
N THR A 270 -22.55 -15.02 -19.04
CA THR A 270 -22.98 -13.65 -18.68
C THR A 270 -23.39 -13.57 -17.21
N VAL A 271 -23.27 -12.38 -16.63
CA VAL A 271 -23.71 -12.09 -15.26
C VAL A 271 -25.04 -11.36 -15.34
N GLN A 272 -26.11 -12.00 -14.86
CA GLN A 272 -27.49 -11.47 -14.95
C GLN A 272 -28.12 -11.34 -13.55
N ASN A 273 -29.08 -10.42 -13.43
CA ASN A 273 -29.95 -10.32 -12.26
C ASN A 273 -31.14 -11.31 -12.35
N SER A 274 -32.02 -11.30 -11.35
CA SER A 274 -33.23 -12.15 -11.34
C SER A 274 -34.27 -11.84 -12.43
N LEU A 275 -34.27 -10.63 -12.99
CA LEU A 275 -35.16 -10.19 -14.08
C LEU A 275 -34.59 -10.54 -15.47
N GLY A 276 -33.35 -11.02 -15.55
CA GLY A 276 -32.64 -11.25 -16.80
C GLY A 276 -31.93 -10.01 -17.36
N ASP A 277 -31.79 -8.95 -16.56
CA ASP A 277 -30.99 -7.78 -16.94
C ASP A 277 -29.50 -8.16 -16.90
N LEU A 278 -28.79 -7.90 -17.99
CA LEU A 278 -27.37 -8.19 -18.12
C LEU A 278 -26.53 -7.10 -17.42
N ILE A 279 -25.72 -7.51 -16.43
CA ILE A 279 -24.86 -6.62 -15.63
C ILE A 279 -23.44 -6.61 -16.19
N GLN A 280 -22.88 -7.78 -16.48
CA GLN A 280 -21.58 -7.94 -17.13
C GLN A 280 -21.71 -8.98 -18.25
N PHE A 281 -21.06 -8.74 -19.39
CA PHE A 281 -21.03 -9.71 -20.48
C PHE A 281 -20.21 -10.94 -20.10
N ILE A 282 -19.15 -10.75 -19.32
CA ILE A 282 -18.26 -11.79 -18.84
C ILE A 282 -17.84 -11.43 -17.43
N PHE A 283 -17.80 -12.43 -16.54
CA PHE A 283 -17.46 -12.21 -15.16
C PHE A 283 -16.00 -11.75 -15.00
N GLY A 284 -15.79 -10.55 -14.46
CA GLY A 284 -14.46 -10.07 -14.03
C GLY A 284 -13.58 -9.48 -15.15
N GLU A 285 -14.10 -8.50 -15.89
CA GLU A 285 -13.36 -7.75 -16.92
C GLU A 285 -12.02 -7.19 -16.37
N ASP A 286 -10.88 -7.73 -16.84
CA ASP A 286 -9.53 -7.30 -16.46
C ASP A 286 -8.87 -6.51 -17.62
N GLU A 287 -8.25 -5.36 -17.29
CA GLU A 287 -7.69 -4.40 -18.25
C GLU A 287 -6.13 -4.34 -18.28
N PHE A 288 -5.60 -4.32 -19.52
CA PHE A 288 -4.53 -3.46 -20.09
C PHE A 288 -2.98 -3.75 -20.10
N GLU A 289 -2.43 -3.41 -21.30
CA GLU A 289 -1.15 -2.74 -21.74
C GLU A 289 0.20 -3.48 -22.02
N HIS A 290 1.17 -2.82 -22.68
CA HIS A 290 2.29 -3.35 -23.53
C HIS A 290 3.75 -3.20 -23.01
N ASN A 291 4.66 -4.15 -23.33
CA ASN A 291 6.03 -4.00 -23.92
C ASN A 291 6.93 -5.26 -23.83
N TYR A 292 7.38 -5.88 -24.95
CA TYR A 292 8.70 -6.55 -25.11
C TYR A 292 8.97 -6.92 -26.61
N GLN A 293 10.00 -6.37 -27.25
CA GLN A 293 10.44 -6.73 -28.62
C GLN A 293 11.91 -7.20 -28.64
N VAL A 294 12.23 -8.19 -29.49
CA VAL A 294 13.61 -8.63 -29.78
C VAL A 294 13.81 -8.81 -31.29
N ASP A 295 14.89 -8.23 -31.83
CA ASP A 295 15.24 -8.26 -33.26
C ASP A 295 16.45 -9.17 -33.53
N VAL A 296 16.29 -10.23 -34.35
CA VAL A 296 17.33 -11.24 -34.65
C VAL A 296 18.19 -10.86 -35.88
N THR A 297 18.00 -9.66 -36.44
CA THR A 297 18.81 -9.13 -37.55
C THR A 297 20.05 -8.35 -37.10
N ASP A 298 20.14 -7.99 -35.82
CA ASP A 298 21.30 -7.28 -35.25
C ASP A 298 22.24 -8.27 -34.53
N PRO A 299 23.58 -8.17 -34.72
CA PRO A 299 24.55 -9.09 -34.14
C PRO A 299 24.70 -8.97 -32.60
N THR A 300 24.10 -7.94 -32.00
CA THR A 300 24.09 -7.69 -30.54
C THR A 300 22.80 -8.15 -29.84
N SER A 301 21.75 -8.48 -30.59
CA SER A 301 20.40 -8.81 -30.07
C SER A 301 19.88 -10.20 -30.50
N GLY A 302 20.78 -11.08 -30.97
CA GLY A 302 20.48 -12.48 -31.28
C GLY A 302 20.56 -13.42 -30.07
N PHE A 303 20.25 -14.70 -30.30
CA PHE A 303 20.32 -15.76 -29.28
C PHE A 303 21.73 -15.94 -28.69
N LEU A 304 21.82 -16.29 -27.40
CA LEU A 304 23.10 -16.56 -26.74
C LEU A 304 23.81 -17.81 -27.33
N PRO A 305 25.15 -17.80 -27.48
CA PRO A 305 25.89 -18.93 -28.02
C PRO A 305 25.80 -20.19 -27.15
N GLY A 306 25.36 -21.32 -27.73
CA GLY A 306 25.30 -22.64 -27.05
C GLY A 306 23.91 -23.09 -26.59
N VAL A 307 22.88 -22.26 -26.78
CA VAL A 307 21.49 -22.53 -26.39
C VAL A 307 20.83 -23.60 -27.26
N LEU A 308 21.03 -23.53 -28.58
CA LEU A 308 20.43 -24.42 -29.57
C LEU A 308 21.36 -25.57 -29.94
N GLN A 309 20.79 -26.75 -30.17
CA GLN A 309 21.54 -27.91 -30.65
C GLN A 309 22.08 -27.67 -32.08
N VAL A 310 23.28 -28.20 -32.37
CA VAL A 310 23.96 -28.01 -33.65
C VAL A 310 23.15 -28.69 -34.77
N GLY A 311 22.52 -27.88 -35.64
CA GLY A 311 21.67 -28.35 -36.74
C GLY A 311 20.37 -27.56 -36.94
N ILE A 312 20.02 -26.66 -36.01
CA ILE A 312 18.86 -25.77 -36.11
C ILE A 312 19.30 -24.44 -36.76
N ASN A 313 18.55 -23.96 -37.77
CA ASN A 313 18.89 -22.76 -38.53
C ASN A 313 18.60 -21.48 -37.72
N ASN A 314 19.65 -20.71 -37.40
CA ASN A 314 19.58 -19.53 -36.52
C ASN A 314 19.33 -18.18 -37.24
N SER A 315 19.27 -18.16 -38.57
CA SER A 315 19.21 -16.93 -39.36
C SER A 315 18.35 -17.11 -40.62
N SER A 316 17.03 -17.11 -40.44
CA SER A 316 16.04 -17.24 -41.51
C SER A 316 15.15 -16.00 -41.57
N LEU A 317 14.93 -15.46 -42.77
CA LEU A 317 14.02 -14.33 -43.01
C LEU A 317 12.55 -14.70 -42.73
N GLU A 318 12.19 -15.98 -42.89
CA GLU A 318 10.87 -16.51 -42.51
C GLU A 318 10.70 -16.59 -40.99
N LEU A 319 11.79 -16.93 -40.28
CA LEU A 319 11.81 -16.96 -38.82
C LEU A 319 11.62 -15.54 -38.27
N GLN A 320 12.36 -14.54 -38.78
CA GLN A 320 12.20 -13.14 -38.34
C GLN A 320 10.77 -12.60 -38.55
N LYS A 321 10.12 -12.94 -39.67
CA LYS A 321 8.72 -12.54 -39.89
C LYS A 321 7.79 -13.10 -38.82
N LYS A 322 7.95 -14.38 -38.45
CA LYS A 322 7.16 -15.01 -37.37
C LYS A 322 7.48 -14.45 -35.98
N LEU A 323 8.73 -14.05 -35.73
CA LEU A 323 9.16 -13.44 -34.44
C LEU A 323 8.64 -12.01 -34.27
N ASN A 324 8.57 -11.24 -35.37
CA ASN A 324 8.01 -9.89 -35.36
C ASN A 324 6.49 -9.89 -35.09
N GLU A 325 5.77 -10.92 -35.53
CA GLU A 325 4.35 -11.12 -35.19
C GLU A 325 4.11 -11.40 -33.69
N GLU A 326 5.11 -11.94 -32.98
CA GLU A 326 5.00 -12.37 -31.57
C GLU A 326 5.32 -11.23 -30.58
N SER A 327 6.04 -10.19 -31.02
CA SER A 327 6.71 -9.21 -30.15
C SER A 327 5.89 -7.97 -29.75
N THR A 328 4.62 -7.85 -30.13
CA THR A 328 3.91 -6.57 -29.99
C THR A 328 3.22 -6.32 -28.66
N SER A 329 3.10 -7.28 -27.73
CA SER A 329 2.09 -7.08 -26.66
C SER A 329 2.38 -7.85 -25.38
N LEU A 330 3.12 -7.29 -24.40
CA LEU A 330 3.43 -8.00 -23.15
C LEU A 330 3.59 -7.10 -21.90
N LEU A 331 2.67 -7.13 -20.92
CA LEU A 331 2.85 -6.58 -19.54
C LEU A 331 2.44 -7.59 -18.45
N LEU A 332 2.72 -7.24 -17.20
CA LEU A 332 2.57 -8.05 -15.99
C LEU A 332 1.51 -7.46 -15.04
N ILE A 333 0.34 -8.11 -14.93
CA ILE A 333 -0.72 -7.89 -13.91
C ILE A 333 -1.28 -9.26 -13.48
N TYR A 334 -1.91 -9.37 -12.30
CA TYR A 334 -2.49 -10.59 -11.73
C TYR A 334 -3.15 -11.51 -12.78
N LEU A 335 -2.72 -12.77 -12.83
CA LEU A 335 -3.26 -13.78 -13.75
C LEU A 335 -3.81 -14.99 -12.99
N PRO A 336 -4.82 -15.67 -13.57
CA PRO A 336 -5.46 -16.85 -12.96
C PRO A 336 -4.47 -18.02 -12.76
N VAL A 337 -3.44 -18.10 -13.61
CA VAL A 337 -2.46 -19.19 -13.63
C VAL A 337 -1.06 -18.65 -13.33
N ASP A 338 -0.38 -19.27 -12.35
CA ASP A 338 1.02 -18.98 -12.03
C ASP A 338 1.94 -19.79 -12.98
N LEU A 339 2.22 -19.24 -14.16
CA LEU A 339 3.03 -19.89 -15.19
C LEU A 339 4.46 -20.17 -14.72
N SER A 340 5.03 -19.25 -13.93
CA SER A 340 6.40 -19.38 -13.41
C SER A 340 6.58 -20.67 -12.61
N ARG A 341 5.54 -21.05 -11.88
CA ARG A 341 5.51 -22.24 -11.05
C ARG A 341 5.29 -23.52 -11.83
N ILE A 342 4.45 -23.49 -12.88
CA ILE A 342 4.28 -24.63 -13.78
C ILE A 342 5.62 -24.97 -14.44
N VAL A 343 6.36 -23.96 -14.89
CA VAL A 343 7.69 -24.16 -15.47
C VAL A 343 8.68 -24.74 -14.45
N GLN A 344 8.67 -24.25 -13.20
CA GLN A 344 9.51 -24.81 -12.13
C GLN A 344 9.18 -26.27 -11.82
N ASN A 345 7.91 -26.64 -11.82
CA ASN A 345 7.50 -28.04 -11.63
C ASN A 345 7.96 -28.90 -12.81
N ALA A 346 7.87 -28.39 -14.03
CA ALA A 346 8.32 -29.11 -15.23
C ALA A 346 9.84 -29.35 -15.22
N THR A 347 10.64 -28.34 -14.88
CA THR A 347 12.10 -28.50 -14.78
C THR A 347 12.50 -29.53 -13.73
N GLN A 348 11.72 -29.64 -12.65
CA GLN A 348 11.90 -30.65 -11.62
C GLN A 348 11.49 -32.06 -12.08
N ILE A 349 10.27 -32.23 -12.60
CA ILE A 349 9.72 -33.53 -13.04
C ILE A 349 10.60 -34.18 -14.11
N PHE A 350 11.07 -33.38 -15.08
CA PHE A 350 11.85 -33.88 -16.21
C PHE A 350 13.37 -33.76 -16.01
N HIS A 351 13.82 -33.35 -14.83
CA HIS A 351 15.24 -33.23 -14.44
C HIS A 351 16.09 -32.46 -15.47
N ILE A 352 15.62 -31.27 -15.83
CA ILE A 352 16.19 -30.46 -16.91
C ILE A 352 17.51 -29.82 -16.43
N GLY A 353 18.59 -30.06 -17.16
CA GLY A 353 19.91 -29.52 -16.84
C GLY A 353 20.27 -28.31 -17.69
N HIS A 354 20.55 -27.17 -17.06
CA HIS A 354 20.99 -25.92 -17.72
C HIS A 354 22.29 -26.02 -18.54
N ARG A 355 22.99 -27.16 -18.49
CA ARG A 355 24.23 -27.41 -19.25
C ARG A 355 23.98 -28.16 -20.56
N LYS A 356 22.79 -28.74 -20.73
CA LYS A 356 22.42 -29.48 -21.95
C LYS A 356 21.64 -28.53 -22.88
N PRO A 357 21.97 -28.48 -24.18
CA PRO A 357 21.18 -27.72 -25.14
C PRO A 357 19.78 -28.34 -25.27
N SER A 358 18.78 -27.51 -25.51
CA SER A 358 17.40 -27.95 -25.67
C SER A 358 17.16 -28.58 -27.05
N ASP A 359 16.38 -29.65 -27.11
CA ASP A 359 15.97 -30.32 -28.35
C ASP A 359 14.74 -29.63 -29.04
N LEU A 360 14.28 -28.50 -28.49
CA LEU A 360 13.13 -27.75 -28.98
C LEU A 360 13.47 -26.89 -30.21
N ASN A 361 12.62 -26.97 -31.23
CA ASN A 361 12.68 -26.06 -32.37
C ASN A 361 11.85 -24.79 -32.07
N PRO A 362 12.40 -23.57 -32.30
CA PRO A 362 11.65 -22.32 -32.11
C PRO A 362 10.28 -22.27 -32.79
N ILE A 363 10.15 -22.88 -33.97
CA ILE A 363 8.88 -22.91 -34.72
C ILE A 363 7.82 -23.73 -33.97
N PHE A 364 8.22 -24.86 -33.37
CA PHE A 364 7.34 -25.72 -32.61
C PHE A 364 6.78 -25.02 -31.37
N ILE A 365 7.59 -24.18 -30.71
CA ILE A 365 7.17 -23.38 -29.55
C ILE A 365 6.06 -22.40 -29.96
N ILE A 366 6.27 -21.64 -31.04
CA ILE A 366 5.32 -20.65 -31.53
C ILE A 366 4.00 -21.31 -31.92
N ASP A 367 4.05 -22.40 -32.69
CA ASP A 367 2.85 -23.10 -33.14
C ASP A 367 2.08 -23.73 -31.97
N SER A 368 2.78 -24.23 -30.94
CA SER A 368 2.17 -24.80 -29.73
C SER A 368 1.56 -23.74 -28.80
N VAL A 369 2.19 -22.57 -28.65
CA VAL A 369 1.62 -21.46 -27.89
C VAL A 369 0.38 -20.91 -28.61
N LYS A 370 0.44 -20.75 -29.95
CA LYS A 370 -0.74 -20.38 -30.75
C LYS A 370 -1.87 -21.40 -30.63
N ALA A 371 -1.54 -22.70 -30.64
CA ALA A 371 -2.53 -23.75 -30.40
C ALA A 371 -3.14 -23.64 -28.99
N LEU A 372 -2.31 -23.47 -27.96
CA LEU A 372 -2.77 -23.28 -26.57
C LEU A 372 -3.72 -22.07 -26.44
N CYS A 373 -3.38 -20.92 -27.03
CA CYS A 373 -4.25 -19.74 -27.05
C CYS A 373 -5.62 -20.04 -27.70
N ASN A 374 -5.66 -20.85 -28.76
CA ASN A 374 -6.93 -21.25 -29.39
C ASN A 374 -7.75 -22.24 -28.54
N HIS A 375 -7.10 -23.04 -27.69
CA HIS A 375 -7.77 -24.00 -26.80
C HIS A 375 -8.36 -23.34 -25.54
N LEU A 376 -7.89 -22.16 -25.14
CA LEU A 376 -8.33 -21.43 -23.96
C LEU A 376 -9.64 -20.66 -24.22
N ILE A 377 -10.77 -21.38 -24.26
CA ILE A 377 -12.09 -20.80 -24.54
C ILE A 377 -12.79 -20.39 -23.25
N VAL A 378 -13.22 -19.12 -23.17
CA VAL A 378 -14.07 -18.58 -22.07
C VAL A 378 -15.50 -18.37 -22.54
N VAL A 379 -15.66 -17.76 -23.72
CA VAL A 379 -16.94 -17.52 -24.38
C VAL A 379 -17.14 -18.55 -25.48
N HIS A 380 -18.20 -19.34 -25.37
CA HIS A 380 -18.58 -20.31 -26.39
C HIS A 380 -19.47 -19.66 -27.47
N GLY A 381 -19.14 -19.85 -28.74
CA GLY A 381 -20.00 -19.47 -29.87
C GLY A 381 -19.23 -19.11 -31.14
N ASP A 382 -19.80 -19.45 -32.30
CA ASP A 382 -19.19 -19.22 -33.63
C ASP A 382 -19.56 -17.86 -34.24
N SER A 383 -20.31 -17.03 -33.51
CA SER A 383 -20.72 -15.71 -34.02
C SER A 383 -19.54 -14.75 -34.04
N LEU A 384 -19.57 -13.78 -34.97
CA LEU A 384 -18.53 -12.74 -35.05
C LEU A 384 -18.36 -11.99 -33.72
N LEU A 385 -19.47 -11.74 -33.02
CA LEU A 385 -19.46 -11.07 -31.71
C LEU A 385 -18.88 -11.97 -30.60
N SER A 386 -19.21 -13.25 -30.61
CA SER A 386 -18.67 -14.22 -29.64
C SER A 386 -17.16 -14.37 -29.79
N GLN A 387 -16.66 -14.37 -31.03
CA GLN A 387 -15.22 -14.43 -31.33
C GLN A 387 -14.49 -13.16 -30.89
N GLU A 388 -15.10 -11.98 -31.07
CA GLU A 388 -14.54 -10.71 -30.59
C GLU A 388 -14.54 -10.62 -29.05
N ALA A 389 -15.64 -11.03 -28.41
CA ALA A 389 -15.73 -11.09 -26.94
C ALA A 389 -14.69 -12.07 -26.36
N GLN A 390 -14.55 -13.25 -26.97
CA GLN A 390 -13.52 -14.21 -26.63
C GLN A 390 -12.12 -13.63 -26.80
N ALA A 391 -11.85 -12.98 -27.94
CA ALA A 391 -10.55 -12.36 -28.19
C ALA A 391 -10.21 -11.35 -27.08
N ASN A 392 -11.15 -10.46 -26.74
CA ASN A 392 -10.98 -9.43 -25.71
C ASN A 392 -10.73 -10.00 -24.30
N THR A 393 -11.44 -11.08 -23.95
CA THR A 393 -11.36 -11.70 -22.62
C THR A 393 -10.00 -12.33 -22.34
N VAL A 394 -9.42 -12.96 -23.37
CA VAL A 394 -8.20 -13.75 -23.21
C VAL A 394 -6.96 -12.98 -23.65
N VAL A 395 -7.09 -11.72 -24.09
CA VAL A 395 -5.95 -10.86 -24.48
C VAL A 395 -4.87 -10.86 -23.41
N GLN A 396 -5.22 -10.59 -22.15
CA GLN A 396 -4.23 -10.48 -21.07
C GLN A 396 -3.52 -11.81 -20.80
N LEU A 397 -4.26 -12.92 -20.85
CA LEU A 397 -3.67 -14.26 -20.68
C LEU A 397 -2.80 -14.64 -21.88
N HIS A 398 -3.25 -14.36 -23.10
CA HIS A 398 -2.47 -14.58 -24.32
C HIS A 398 -1.17 -13.79 -24.30
N MET A 399 -1.23 -12.49 -23.94
CA MET A 399 -0.04 -11.69 -23.73
C MET A 399 0.87 -12.38 -22.69
N HIS A 400 0.37 -12.74 -21.51
CA HIS A 400 1.24 -13.38 -20.52
C HIS A 400 1.85 -14.72 -20.96
N LEU A 401 1.09 -15.55 -21.68
CA LEU A 401 1.56 -16.81 -22.26
C LEU A 401 2.67 -16.56 -23.28
N HIS A 402 2.52 -15.56 -24.15
CA HIS A 402 3.56 -15.17 -25.10
C HIS A 402 4.81 -14.58 -24.41
N ALA A 403 4.67 -13.90 -23.26
CA ALA A 403 5.82 -13.39 -22.50
C ALA A 403 6.61 -14.53 -21.87
N MET A 404 5.92 -15.45 -21.21
CA MET A 404 6.53 -16.52 -20.43
C MET A 404 7.00 -17.68 -21.31
N PHE A 405 6.26 -18.01 -22.37
CA PHE A 405 6.58 -19.07 -23.31
C PHE A 405 7.17 -18.57 -24.62
N GLY A 406 7.62 -17.31 -24.66
CA GLY A 406 8.41 -16.79 -25.76
C GLY A 406 9.65 -17.67 -25.99
N HIS A 407 9.94 -17.95 -27.26
CA HIS A 407 11.00 -18.87 -27.69
C HIS A 407 12.35 -18.60 -26.99
N HIS A 408 12.72 -17.34 -26.75
CA HIS A 408 13.92 -16.97 -26.00
C HIS A 408 13.87 -17.39 -24.51
N GLN A 409 12.73 -17.21 -23.82
CA GLN A 409 12.59 -17.63 -22.43
C GLN A 409 12.62 -19.17 -22.28
N VAL A 410 11.92 -19.87 -23.17
CA VAL A 410 11.82 -21.33 -23.13
C VAL A 410 13.18 -22.00 -23.37
N LEU A 411 13.95 -21.49 -24.33
CA LEU A 411 15.23 -22.08 -24.73
C LEU A 411 16.38 -21.61 -23.84
N GLU A 412 16.53 -20.30 -23.60
CA GLU A 412 17.70 -19.75 -22.89
C GLU A 412 17.54 -19.72 -21.37
N ARG A 413 16.34 -19.46 -20.87
CA ARG A 413 16.13 -19.30 -19.43
C ARG A 413 15.73 -20.62 -18.80
N PHE A 414 14.76 -21.31 -19.40
CA PHE A 414 14.20 -22.54 -18.84
C PHE A 414 14.85 -23.82 -19.38
N HIS A 415 15.50 -23.76 -20.55
CA HIS A 415 16.14 -24.90 -21.22
C HIS A 415 15.20 -26.10 -21.38
N LEU A 416 13.91 -25.87 -21.64
CA LEU A 416 12.92 -26.94 -21.67
C LEU A 416 13.21 -27.95 -22.79
N ASN A 417 12.90 -29.22 -22.55
CA ASN A 417 12.85 -30.23 -23.61
C ASN A 417 11.41 -30.34 -24.15
N LYS A 418 11.24 -31.08 -25.26
CA LYS A 418 9.94 -31.18 -25.93
C LYS A 418 8.83 -31.75 -25.02
N GLU A 419 9.15 -32.82 -24.29
CA GLU A 419 8.20 -33.46 -23.37
C GLU A 419 7.79 -32.56 -22.21
N ALA A 420 8.73 -31.81 -21.61
CA ALA A 420 8.40 -30.87 -20.54
C ALA A 420 7.55 -29.70 -21.05
N PHE A 421 7.82 -29.22 -22.26
CA PHE A 421 7.05 -28.12 -22.84
C PHE A 421 5.61 -28.53 -23.15
N GLU A 422 5.38 -29.73 -23.71
CA GLU A 422 4.03 -30.30 -23.90
C GLU A 422 3.30 -30.52 -22.57
N TRP A 423 4.01 -30.90 -21.51
CA TRP A 423 3.44 -31.00 -20.17
C TRP A 423 3.02 -29.64 -19.60
N VAL A 424 3.86 -28.61 -19.76
CA VAL A 424 3.59 -27.24 -19.30
C VAL A 424 2.35 -26.65 -19.98
N THR A 425 2.19 -26.85 -21.29
CA THR A 425 1.02 -26.33 -22.02
C THR A 425 -0.27 -27.01 -21.56
N GLY A 426 -0.27 -28.34 -21.41
CA GLY A 426 -1.44 -29.08 -20.91
C GLY A 426 -1.82 -28.72 -19.45
N GLU A 427 -0.84 -28.53 -18.58
CA GLU A 427 -1.08 -28.16 -17.18
C GLU A 427 -1.60 -26.72 -17.05
N THR A 428 -1.19 -25.84 -17.95
CA THR A 428 -1.67 -24.45 -18.02
C THR A 428 -3.15 -24.39 -18.42
N GLU A 429 -3.55 -25.19 -19.41
CA GLU A 429 -4.94 -25.34 -19.83
C GLU A 429 -5.82 -25.89 -18.68
N ALA A 430 -5.34 -26.93 -17.99
CA ALA A 430 -6.07 -27.52 -16.87
C ALA A 430 -6.29 -26.54 -15.69
N LYS A 431 -5.29 -25.69 -15.40
CA LYS A 431 -5.34 -24.72 -14.28
C LYS A 431 -6.15 -23.47 -14.58
N PHE A 432 -6.27 -23.08 -15.84
CA PHE A 432 -7.08 -21.94 -16.26
C PHE A 432 -8.56 -22.13 -15.89
N ASN A 433 -9.07 -23.35 -16.01
CA ASN A 433 -10.47 -23.69 -15.74
C ASN A 433 -10.87 -23.61 -14.25
N HIS A 434 -9.99 -23.17 -13.35
CA HIS A 434 -10.24 -23.10 -11.91
C HIS A 434 -9.68 -21.82 -11.26
N LYS A 435 -10.51 -20.76 -11.07
CA LYS A 435 -10.56 -19.90 -9.83
C LYS A 435 -11.40 -18.61 -9.92
N ASN A 436 -11.81 -18.15 -8.72
CA ASN A 436 -12.46 -16.87 -8.36
C ASN A 436 -11.65 -16.09 -7.29
N VAL A 437 -11.94 -14.78 -7.10
CA VAL A 437 -11.25 -13.83 -6.20
C VAL A 437 -12.23 -12.94 -5.36
N MET A 438 -11.75 -12.30 -4.28
CA MET A 438 -12.45 -11.30 -3.44
C MET A 438 -11.54 -10.15 -2.90
N LEU A 439 -12.17 -9.05 -2.44
CA LEU A 439 -11.63 -7.72 -2.04
C LEU A 439 -11.96 -7.30 -0.57
N GLY A 440 -11.44 -6.14 -0.12
CA GLY A 440 -11.84 -5.47 1.14
C GLY A 440 -11.63 -3.93 1.17
N VAL A 441 -12.40 -3.20 2.02
CA VAL A 441 -12.53 -1.71 2.04
C VAL A 441 -12.90 -1.12 3.43
N PRO A 442 -12.52 0.16 3.72
CA PRO A 442 -13.15 1.05 4.72
C PRO A 442 -13.85 2.33 4.19
N GLN A 443 -13.57 2.83 2.97
CA GLN A 443 -14.30 3.96 2.33
C GLN A 443 -15.74 3.62 1.86
N LEU A 444 -16.19 2.42 2.18
CA LEU A 444 -17.29 1.75 1.49
C LEU A 444 -18.66 2.38 1.78
N LYS A 445 -18.85 2.98 2.97
CA LYS A 445 -20.17 3.48 3.40
C LYS A 445 -20.64 4.70 2.60
N GLU A 446 -19.73 5.64 2.32
CA GLU A 446 -20.07 6.84 1.55
C GLU A 446 -20.31 6.50 0.08
N ILE A 447 -19.52 5.59 -0.46
CA ILE A 447 -19.63 5.08 -1.83
C ILE A 447 -20.95 4.31 -2.02
N ILE A 448 -21.25 3.34 -1.16
CA ILE A 448 -22.50 2.54 -1.24
C ILE A 448 -23.74 3.41 -1.11
N ASN A 449 -23.69 4.47 -0.29
CA ASN A 449 -24.83 5.34 -0.07
C ASN A 449 -25.01 6.41 -1.14
N VAL A 450 -24.02 6.59 -2.03
CA VAL A 450 -23.99 7.70 -3.01
C VAL A 450 -24.32 9.03 -2.30
N ALA A 451 -23.62 9.29 -1.20
CA ALA A 451 -23.90 10.45 -0.37
C ALA A 451 -23.62 11.75 -1.13
N THR A 452 -24.58 12.68 -1.14
CA THR A 452 -24.42 13.99 -1.80
C THR A 452 -23.41 14.88 -1.09
N ASN A 453 -23.36 14.80 0.25
CA ASN A 453 -22.43 15.54 1.09
C ASN A 453 -21.35 14.60 1.62
N ILE A 454 -20.25 14.50 0.89
CA ILE A 454 -19.07 13.71 1.27
C ILE A 454 -18.27 14.50 2.30
N LYS A 455 -17.80 13.84 3.37
CA LYS A 455 -17.08 14.51 4.47
C LYS A 455 -15.77 15.14 4.03
N THR A 456 -15.04 14.48 3.14
CA THR A 456 -13.76 14.94 2.59
C THR A 456 -13.82 14.91 1.07
N SER A 457 -14.46 15.90 0.47
CA SER A 457 -14.35 16.10 -0.98
C SER A 457 -12.93 16.57 -1.31
N SER A 458 -12.15 15.72 -1.97
CA SER A 458 -10.81 16.06 -2.46
C SER A 458 -10.77 16.05 -3.98
N LEU A 459 -10.09 17.03 -4.56
CA LEU A 459 -9.84 17.10 -6.00
C LEU A 459 -8.33 17.01 -6.26
N SER A 460 -7.91 16.01 -7.01
CA SER A 460 -6.53 15.88 -7.50
C SER A 460 -6.44 16.52 -8.89
N VAL A 461 -5.80 17.69 -8.99
CA VAL A 461 -5.59 18.39 -10.26
C VAL A 461 -4.18 18.10 -10.75
N PHE A 462 -4.06 17.47 -11.92
CA PHE A 462 -2.78 17.23 -12.57
C PHE A 462 -2.43 18.42 -13.49
N LEU A 463 -1.17 18.84 -13.47
CA LEU A 463 -0.67 19.90 -14.34
C LEU A 463 -0.32 19.34 -15.71
N ASN A 464 -0.44 20.18 -16.74
CA ASN A 464 0.03 19.84 -18.08
C ASN A 464 1.54 19.52 -18.04
N PRO A 465 2.03 18.57 -18.86
CA PRO A 465 3.44 18.15 -18.87
C PRO A 465 4.44 19.31 -19.02
N ALA A 466 4.05 20.38 -19.72
CA ALA A 466 4.87 21.58 -19.91
C ALA A 466 5.17 22.35 -18.61
N PHE A 467 4.31 22.25 -17.59
CA PHE A 467 4.40 23.03 -16.36
C PHE A 467 4.64 22.18 -15.11
N GLN A 468 4.76 20.86 -15.27
CA GLN A 468 4.85 19.90 -14.16
C GLN A 468 6.12 20.08 -13.30
N PHE A 469 7.23 20.50 -13.91
CA PHE A 469 8.53 20.62 -13.23
C PHE A 469 8.77 21.98 -12.59
N ASP A 470 7.93 22.97 -12.85
CA ASP A 470 8.12 24.32 -12.32
C ASP A 470 7.22 24.59 -11.11
N ALA A 471 7.84 24.65 -9.94
CA ALA A 471 7.16 24.94 -8.67
C ALA A 471 6.57 26.35 -8.60
N ALA A 472 7.13 27.32 -9.34
CA ALA A 472 6.61 28.69 -9.34
C ALA A 472 5.29 28.80 -10.11
N LEU A 473 5.22 28.15 -11.28
CA LEU A 473 4.01 28.07 -12.09
C LEU A 473 2.92 27.24 -11.41
N ALA A 474 3.30 26.12 -10.79
CA ALA A 474 2.38 25.32 -9.96
C ALA A 474 1.75 26.14 -8.83
N LYS A 475 2.53 27.00 -8.16
CA LYS A 475 2.02 27.92 -7.14
C LYS A 475 1.08 28.99 -7.72
N ASN A 476 1.29 29.45 -8.94
CA ASN A 476 0.37 30.41 -9.58
C ASN A 476 -0.99 29.75 -9.84
N ILE A 477 -0.98 28.55 -10.43
CA ILE A 477 -2.21 27.78 -10.70
C ILE A 477 -2.93 27.43 -9.39
N GLN A 478 -2.18 27.06 -8.35
CA GLN A 478 -2.74 26.81 -7.02
C GLN A 478 -3.51 28.04 -6.49
N LYS A 479 -2.96 29.24 -6.67
CA LYS A 479 -3.58 30.49 -6.22
C LYS A 479 -4.82 30.84 -7.05
N GLU A 480 -4.79 30.62 -8.37
CA GLU A 480 -5.94 30.85 -9.25
C GLU A 480 -7.13 29.93 -8.93
N LEU A 481 -6.85 28.68 -8.54
CA LEU A 481 -7.88 27.72 -8.15
C LEU A 481 -8.38 27.94 -6.71
N ALA A 482 -7.59 28.59 -5.85
CA ALA A 482 -7.95 28.83 -4.47
C ALA A 482 -9.08 29.86 -4.37
N TYR A 483 -10.21 29.43 -3.78
CA TYR A 483 -11.32 30.34 -3.49
C TYR A 483 -10.87 31.45 -2.55
N THR A 484 -10.88 32.68 -3.07
CA THR A 484 -10.51 33.89 -2.32
C THR A 484 -11.71 34.81 -2.32
N SER A 485 -12.20 35.17 -1.13
CA SER A 485 -13.29 36.13 -0.95
C SER A 485 -12.75 37.39 -0.28
N LEU A 486 -13.48 38.50 -0.37
CA LEU A 486 -13.06 39.74 0.28
C LEU A 486 -12.86 39.55 1.80
N GLN A 487 -13.67 38.68 2.43
CA GLN A 487 -13.54 38.30 3.83
C GLN A 487 -12.19 37.65 4.17
N THR A 488 -11.56 36.92 3.25
CA THR A 488 -10.27 36.29 3.55
C THR A 488 -9.17 37.34 3.63
N VAL A 489 -9.27 38.44 2.87
CA VAL A 489 -8.23 39.48 2.73
C VAL A 489 -8.40 40.65 3.70
N ILE A 490 -9.65 41.06 3.99
CA ILE A 490 -9.94 42.16 4.91
C ILE A 490 -9.39 41.88 6.32
N ALA A 491 -8.80 42.92 6.91
CA ALA A 491 -8.44 42.99 8.33
C ALA A 491 -9.59 43.60 9.16
N THR A 492 -10.07 44.78 8.77
CA THR A 492 -11.15 45.51 9.47
C THR A 492 -12.13 46.14 8.47
N VAL A 493 -13.40 46.28 8.90
CA VAL A 493 -14.46 46.96 8.14
C VAL A 493 -15.07 48.00 9.07
N GLU A 494 -15.04 49.26 8.65
CA GLU A 494 -15.59 50.36 9.42
C GLU A 494 -16.51 51.22 8.56
N ILE A 495 -17.53 51.80 9.18
CA ILE A 495 -18.46 52.71 8.51
C ILE A 495 -18.35 54.04 9.22
N TRP A 496 -17.96 55.05 8.46
CA TRP A 496 -17.76 56.41 8.92
C TRP A 496 -18.77 57.34 8.26
N TYR A 497 -19.07 58.42 8.96
CA TYR A 497 -19.90 59.50 8.42
C TYR A 497 -18.98 60.69 8.17
N ASP A 498 -18.70 60.95 6.90
CA ASP A 498 -17.83 62.03 6.46
C ASP A 498 -18.64 63.08 5.70
N LEU A 499 -18.51 64.34 6.13
CA LEU A 499 -19.36 65.44 5.68
C LEU A 499 -18.93 65.99 4.33
N ASP A 500 -17.63 65.91 4.02
CA ASP A 500 -17.04 66.52 2.83
C ASP A 500 -16.22 65.46 2.06
N PRO A 501 -16.56 65.10 0.81
CA PRO A 501 -15.84 64.08 0.05
C PRO A 501 -14.44 64.51 -0.44
N SER A 502 -14.08 65.79 -0.28
CA SER A 502 -12.78 66.35 -0.67
C SER A 502 -11.75 66.38 0.46
N SER A 503 -12.17 66.10 1.69
CA SER A 503 -11.32 66.06 2.88
C SER A 503 -11.68 64.84 3.69
N THR A 504 -10.77 64.30 4.49
CA THR A 504 -11.08 63.17 5.36
C THR A 504 -10.84 63.47 6.82
N ILE A 505 -11.59 62.76 7.65
CA ILE A 505 -11.37 62.73 9.11
C ILE A 505 -10.07 61.96 9.44
N PHE A 506 -9.56 61.14 8.52
CA PHE A 506 -8.35 60.32 8.66
C PHE A 506 -7.10 61.02 8.10
N GLU A 507 -6.13 61.26 8.97
CA GLU A 507 -4.81 61.79 8.59
C GLU A 507 -4.01 60.82 7.70
N GLU A 508 -4.27 59.50 7.81
CA GLU A 508 -3.58 58.47 7.02
C GLU A 508 -4.05 58.44 5.55
N ASP A 509 -5.31 58.83 5.29
CA ASP A 509 -5.95 58.79 3.97
C ASP A 509 -5.85 60.10 3.20
N GLU A 510 -5.40 61.18 3.84
CA GLU A 510 -5.29 62.52 3.25
C GLU A 510 -4.43 62.48 1.98
N VAL A 511 -3.27 61.81 2.03
CA VAL A 511 -2.36 61.64 0.89
C VAL A 511 -3.01 60.86 -0.26
N PHE A 512 -3.82 59.85 0.07
CA PHE A 512 -4.52 59.05 -0.95
C PHE A 512 -5.56 59.88 -1.68
N ILE A 513 -6.32 60.68 -0.95
CA ILE A 513 -7.39 61.54 -1.49
C ILE A 513 -6.82 62.72 -2.27
N GLU A 514 -5.77 63.36 -1.76
CA GLU A 514 -5.03 64.37 -2.51
C GLU A 514 -4.51 63.83 -3.84
N SER A 515 -3.96 62.61 -3.85
CA SER A 515 -3.48 61.97 -5.07
C SER A 515 -4.61 61.64 -6.06
N PHE A 516 -5.77 61.23 -5.55
CA PHE A 516 -6.96 60.94 -6.34
C PHE A 516 -7.53 62.21 -7.01
N PHE A 517 -7.54 63.34 -6.31
CA PHE A 517 -8.02 64.62 -6.82
C PHE A 517 -6.97 65.44 -7.58
N ALA A 518 -5.69 65.06 -7.54
CA ALA A 518 -4.60 65.74 -8.25
C ALA A 518 -4.70 65.62 -9.79
N ILE A 519 -5.34 64.56 -10.30
CA ILE A 519 -5.61 64.37 -11.73
C ILE A 519 -7.12 64.62 -11.95
N PRO A 520 -7.51 65.78 -12.49
CA PRO A 520 -8.91 66.15 -12.55
C PRO A 520 -9.64 65.46 -13.71
N ASP A 521 -10.39 64.41 -13.40
CA ASP A 521 -11.42 63.91 -14.32
C ASP A 521 -12.66 64.81 -14.22
N GLU A 522 -13.00 65.50 -15.31
CA GLU A 522 -14.16 66.41 -15.40
C GLU A 522 -15.49 65.70 -15.05
N GLU A 523 -15.57 64.38 -15.26
CA GLU A 523 -16.72 63.57 -14.85
C GLU A 523 -16.86 63.43 -13.33
N VAL A 524 -15.75 63.29 -12.60
CA VAL A 524 -15.73 63.11 -11.13
C VAL A 524 -16.18 64.39 -10.44
N LYS A 525 -15.69 65.55 -10.91
CA LYS A 525 -16.12 66.87 -10.41
C LYS A 525 -17.62 67.11 -10.58
N SER A 526 -18.21 66.63 -11.68
CA SER A 526 -19.64 66.81 -11.95
C SER A 526 -20.56 65.98 -11.02
N LYS A 527 -20.09 64.84 -10.52
CA LYS A 527 -20.87 63.89 -9.69
C LYS A 527 -20.56 63.97 -8.19
N LEU A 528 -19.66 64.87 -7.80
CA LEU A 528 -19.15 65.02 -6.42
C LEU A 528 -20.27 65.31 -5.40
N HIS A 529 -21.29 66.08 -5.81
CA HIS A 529 -22.49 66.38 -5.01
C HIS A 529 -23.48 65.21 -4.84
N LEU A 530 -23.28 64.10 -5.58
CA LEU A 530 -24.13 62.91 -5.55
C LEU A 530 -23.55 61.79 -4.68
N GLN A 531 -22.34 61.97 -4.13
CA GLN A 531 -21.71 60.99 -3.26
C GLN A 531 -22.40 60.94 -1.90
N SER A 532 -22.50 59.73 -1.34
CA SER A 532 -23.06 59.54 0.00
C SER A 532 -22.08 60.02 1.06
N LEU A 533 -22.61 60.65 2.10
CA LEU A 533 -21.88 61.05 3.30
C LEU A 533 -21.45 59.87 4.19
N TRP A 534 -21.87 58.65 3.83
CA TRP A 534 -21.44 57.43 4.48
C TRP A 534 -20.24 56.85 3.72
N LEU A 535 -19.12 56.75 4.41
CA LEU A 535 -17.87 56.16 3.94
C LEU A 535 -17.74 54.73 4.48
N LEU A 536 -17.48 53.76 3.60
CA LEU A 536 -17.11 52.40 3.99
C LEU A 536 -15.59 52.26 3.90
N HIS A 537 -14.94 52.15 5.04
CA HIS A 537 -13.50 51.99 5.15
C HIS A 537 -13.13 50.50 5.29
N LEU A 538 -12.26 50.01 4.40
CA LEU A 538 -11.83 48.61 4.34
C LEU A 538 -10.31 48.55 4.47
N GLU A 539 -9.81 48.08 5.62
CA GLU A 539 -8.39 47.85 5.81
C GLU A 539 -8.03 46.45 5.31
N LEU A 540 -7.07 46.35 4.38
CA LEU A 540 -6.66 45.09 3.79
C LEU A 540 -5.33 44.61 4.36
N GLY A 541 -5.27 43.34 4.75
CA GLY A 541 -4.06 42.76 5.33
C GLY A 541 -2.96 42.52 4.29
N HIS A 542 -1.87 43.31 4.35
CA HIS A 542 -0.75 43.24 3.39
C HIS A 542 -0.16 41.83 3.21
N ALA A 543 0.02 41.06 4.30
CA ALA A 543 0.55 39.69 4.22
C ALA A 543 -0.35 38.75 3.40
N LYS A 544 -1.68 38.88 3.58
CA LYS A 544 -2.66 38.05 2.85
C LYS A 544 -2.75 38.46 1.38
N MET A 545 -2.63 39.76 1.08
CA MET A 545 -2.59 40.23 -0.32
C MET A 545 -1.37 39.68 -1.07
N LEU A 546 -0.21 39.63 -0.43
CA LEU A 546 1.01 39.04 -1.02
C LEU A 546 0.87 37.53 -1.26
N ASP A 547 0.30 36.82 -0.28
CA ASP A 547 0.06 35.38 -0.40
C ASP A 547 -0.93 35.07 -1.54
N CYS A 548 -1.96 35.90 -1.72
CA CYS A 548 -2.93 35.77 -2.82
C CYS A 548 -2.49 36.43 -4.15
N LYS A 549 -1.35 37.16 -4.20
CA LYS A 549 -0.92 37.97 -5.35
C LYS A 549 -2.00 38.94 -5.88
N LEU A 550 -2.70 39.61 -4.96
CA LEU A 550 -3.71 40.61 -5.31
C LEU A 550 -3.11 42.02 -5.39
N THR A 551 -3.64 42.84 -6.29
CA THR A 551 -3.29 44.25 -6.48
C THR A 551 -4.53 45.13 -6.30
N MET A 552 -4.34 46.34 -5.77
CA MET A 552 -5.41 47.32 -5.45
C MET A 552 -5.94 48.13 -6.64
N ALA A 553 -5.56 47.74 -7.87
CA ALA A 553 -5.80 48.51 -9.09
C ALA A 553 -7.25 48.46 -9.57
#